data_AF-A0A0M8KR99-F1
#
_entry.id   AF-A0A0M8KR99-F1
#
_cell.length_a   1.000
_cell.length_b   1.000
_cell.length_c   1.000
_cell.angle_alpha   90.00
_cell.angle_beta   90.00
_cell.angle_gamma   90.00
#
_symmetry.space_group_name_H-M   'P 1'
#
loop_
_entity.id
_entity.type
_entity.pdbx_description
1 polymer ?
#
loop_
_entity_poly.entity_id
_entity_poly.type
_entity_poly.pdbx_seq_one_letter_code
_entity_poly.pdbx_strand_id
1 'polypeptide(L)'
;MDVPTFRELGVDVAMSNWRGFLAAPGVSEEALAEFVAIVTEMRDSAEWQETLTRNDWTDSFLTGEEFEQYIADESAVAEDIVEDLGL
;
A
#
# COMPACT_ATOMS: atom_id res chain seq x y z
N MET A 1 11.16 -9.30 18.15
CA MET A 1 11.45 -8.41 19.31
C MET A 1 10.15 -7.73 19.63
N ASP A 2 9.78 -7.64 20.89
CA ASP A 2 8.56 -6.93 21.30
C ASP A 2 8.92 -5.43 21.41
N VAL A 3 8.54 -4.64 20.42
CA VAL A 3 8.85 -3.21 20.34
C VAL A 3 7.52 -2.46 20.33
N PRO A 4 7.27 -1.57 21.31
CA PRO A 4 6.02 -0.84 21.37
C PRO A 4 5.86 0.09 20.17
N THR A 5 4.66 0.13 19.63
CA THR A 5 4.23 1.10 18.62
C THR A 5 4.20 2.51 19.18
N PHE A 6 4.21 3.53 18.31
CA PHE A 6 4.01 4.92 18.75
C PHE A 6 2.68 5.11 19.50
N ARG A 7 1.63 4.39 19.09
CA ARG A 7 0.32 4.43 19.77
C ARG A 7 0.38 3.89 21.20
N GLU A 8 1.10 2.78 21.42
CA GLU A 8 1.33 2.24 22.77
C GLU A 8 2.16 3.18 23.65
N LEU A 9 2.94 4.08 23.03
CA LEU A 9 3.69 5.14 23.70
C LEU A 9 2.89 6.45 23.85
N GLY A 10 1.60 6.46 23.49
CA GLY A 10 0.71 7.61 23.64
C GLY A 10 0.81 8.65 22.53
N VAL A 11 1.46 8.32 21.41
CA VAL A 11 1.55 9.16 20.21
C VAL A 11 0.68 8.54 19.12
N ASP A 12 -0.41 9.21 18.72
CA ASP A 12 -1.32 8.68 17.68
C ASP A 12 -0.76 8.85 16.27
N VAL A 13 0.30 8.09 15.98
CA VAL A 13 0.96 8.05 14.68
C VAL A 13 1.11 6.60 14.27
N ALA A 14 0.66 6.28 13.06
CA ALA A 14 1.08 5.09 12.35
C ALA A 14 1.12 5.41 10.86
N MET A 15 2.23 5.04 10.22
CA MET A 15 2.43 5.21 8.80
C MET A 15 2.97 3.91 8.25
N SER A 16 2.38 3.43 7.16
CA SER A 16 2.87 2.27 6.44
C SER A 16 3.73 2.72 5.27
N ASN A 17 4.92 2.14 5.10
CA ASN A 17 5.72 2.39 3.91
C ASN A 17 5.31 1.42 2.80
N TRP A 18 4.24 1.74 2.08
CA TRP A 18 3.64 0.87 1.06
C TRP A 18 4.21 1.12 -0.35
N ARG A 19 3.94 0.20 -1.28
CA ARG A 19 4.30 0.30 -2.71
C ARG A 19 3.11 -0.14 -3.56
N GLY A 20 2.98 0.41 -4.76
CA GLY A 20 1.89 0.07 -5.68
C GLY A 20 2.30 0.16 -7.14
N PHE A 21 1.53 -0.50 -7.99
CA PHE A 21 1.62 -0.39 -9.45
C PHE A 21 0.50 0.51 -9.94
N LEU A 22 0.83 1.48 -10.79
CA LEU A 22 -0.13 2.41 -11.36
C LEU A 22 -0.08 2.33 -12.89
N ALA A 23 -1.25 2.30 -13.52
CA ALA A 23 -1.38 2.43 -14.96
C ALA A 23 -1.58 3.91 -15.35
N ALA A 24 -1.19 4.27 -16.57
CA ALA A 24 -1.44 5.60 -17.09
C ALA A 24 -2.94 5.86 -17.29
N PRO A 25 -3.41 7.11 -17.17
CA PRO A 25 -4.78 7.46 -17.51
C PRO A 25 -5.16 7.04 -18.93
N GLY A 26 -6.35 6.46 -19.10
CA GLY A 26 -6.84 6.01 -20.40
C GLY A 26 -6.38 4.62 -20.84
N VAL A 27 -5.76 3.83 -19.96
CA VAL A 27 -5.58 2.38 -20.19
C VAL A 27 -6.93 1.71 -20.41
N SER A 28 -7.00 0.71 -21.28
CA SER A 28 -8.24 -0.06 -21.47
C SER A 28 -8.55 -0.91 -20.24
N GLU A 29 -9.84 -1.17 -20.01
CA GLU A 29 -10.29 -2.08 -18.93
C GLU A 29 -9.68 -3.48 -19.08
N GLU A 30 -9.53 -3.96 -20.32
CA GLU A 30 -8.91 -5.25 -20.62
C GLU A 30 -7.44 -5.30 -20.19
N ALA A 31 -6.65 -4.27 -20.54
CA ALA A 31 -5.25 -4.20 -20.14
C ALA A 31 -5.10 -4.02 -18.63
N LEU A 32 -5.99 -3.23 -17.99
CA LEU A 32 -5.99 -3.10 -16.54
C LEU A 32 -6.26 -4.44 -15.87
N ALA A 33 -7.26 -5.19 -16.34
CA ALA A 33 -7.58 -6.52 -15.82
C ALA A 33 -6.42 -7.51 -16.01
N GLU A 34 -5.74 -7.47 -17.15
CA GLU A 34 -4.54 -8.28 -17.41
C GLU A 34 -3.42 -7.96 -16.42
N PHE A 35 -3.11 -6.67 -16.19
CA PHE A 35 -2.08 -6.29 -15.23
C PHE A 35 -2.44 -6.68 -13.80
N VAL A 36 -3.69 -6.51 -13.38
CA VAL A 36 -4.15 -6.96 -12.06
C VAL A 36 -3.94 -8.47 -11.93
N ALA A 37 -4.34 -9.26 -12.94
CA ALA A 37 -4.16 -10.70 -12.90
C ALA A 37 -2.68 -11.12 -12.77
N ILE A 38 -1.78 -10.48 -13.53
CA ILE A 38 -0.34 -10.75 -13.47
C ILE A 38 0.21 -10.47 -12.06
N VAL A 39 -0.15 -9.33 -11.45
CA VAL A 39 0.32 -8.97 -10.12
C VAL A 39 -0.27 -9.90 -9.06
N THR A 40 -1.55 -10.28 -9.17
CA THR A 40 -2.19 -11.26 -8.29
C THR A 40 -1.51 -12.62 -8.37
N GLU A 41 -1.23 -13.12 -9.58
CA GLU A 41 -0.51 -14.39 -9.76
C GLU A 41 0.89 -14.34 -9.14
N MET A 42 1.62 -13.24 -9.33
CA MET A 42 2.92 -13.04 -8.69
C MET A 42 2.79 -13.03 -7.16
N ARG A 43 1.80 -12.31 -6.60
CA ARG A 43 1.57 -12.25 -5.16
C ARG A 43 1.24 -13.64 -4.58
N ASP A 44 0.49 -14.46 -5.31
CA ASP A 44 0.09 -15.81 -4.86
C ASP A 44 1.21 -16.86 -4.99
N SER A 45 2.32 -16.52 -5.65
CA SER A 45 3.48 -17.41 -5.81
C SER A 45 4.16 -17.73 -4.47
N ALA A 46 4.73 -18.94 -4.37
CA ALA A 46 5.46 -19.36 -3.17
C ALA A 46 6.69 -18.47 -2.91
N GLU A 47 7.34 -18.03 -3.98
CA GLU A 47 8.50 -17.16 -3.97
C GLU A 47 8.18 -15.78 -3.37
N TRP A 48 7.00 -15.23 -3.65
CA TRP A 48 6.55 -13.99 -3.05
C TRP A 48 6.20 -14.17 -1.57
N GLN A 49 5.48 -15.24 -1.21
CA GLN A 49 5.13 -15.54 0.17
C GLN A 49 6.38 -15.77 1.06
N GLU A 50 7.41 -16.44 0.52
CA GLU A 50 8.71 -16.56 1.18
C GLU A 50 9.39 -15.19 1.33
N THR A 51 9.31 -14.34 0.30
CA THR A 51 9.86 -12.99 0.34
C THR A 51 9.19 -12.10 1.39
N LEU A 52 7.87 -12.17 1.54
CA LEU A 52 7.14 -11.46 2.59
C LEU A 52 7.64 -11.88 3.98
N THR A 53 7.74 -13.19 4.22
CA THR A 53 8.23 -13.75 5.49
C THR A 53 9.68 -13.35 5.77
N ARG A 54 10.55 -13.47 4.76
CA ARG A 54 11.99 -13.17 4.88
C ARG A 54 12.26 -11.71 5.21
N ASN A 55 11.45 -10.79 4.70
CA ASN A 55 11.62 -9.36 4.92
C ASN A 55 10.72 -8.82 6.04
N ASP A 56 9.94 -9.68 6.71
CA ASP A 56 8.95 -9.29 7.73
C ASP A 56 7.96 -8.23 7.22
N TRP A 57 7.54 -8.38 5.96
CA TRP A 57 6.60 -7.47 5.30
C TRP A 57 5.17 -7.95 5.53
N THR A 58 4.31 -7.02 5.93
CA THR A 58 2.86 -7.26 5.98
C THR A 58 2.28 -7.23 4.57
N ASP A 59 1.57 -8.30 4.21
CA ASP A 59 0.87 -8.36 2.94
C ASP A 59 -0.35 -7.45 2.96
N SER A 60 -0.26 -6.31 2.26
CA SER A 60 -1.29 -5.27 2.19
C SER A 60 -1.79 -5.14 0.75
N PHE A 61 -2.12 -6.27 0.12
CA PHE A 61 -2.53 -6.32 -1.28
C PHE A 61 -3.96 -5.81 -1.47
N LEU A 62 -4.11 -4.73 -2.25
CA LEU A 62 -5.38 -4.12 -2.64
C LEU A 62 -5.41 -3.94 -4.16
N THR A 63 -6.60 -4.02 -4.76
CA THR A 63 -6.79 -3.78 -6.20
C THR A 63 -8.11 -3.04 -6.44
N GLY A 64 -8.28 -2.47 -7.64
CA GLY A 64 -9.52 -1.80 -8.03
C GLY A 64 -9.89 -0.64 -7.11
N GLU A 65 -11.19 -0.49 -6.83
CA GLU A 65 -11.76 0.61 -6.05
C GLU A 65 -11.18 0.71 -4.63
N GLU A 66 -10.86 -0.43 -3.99
CA GLU A 66 -10.23 -0.41 -2.66
C GLU A 66 -8.84 0.21 -2.70
N PHE A 67 -8.07 -0.06 -3.77
CA PHE A 67 -6.76 0.55 -3.95
C PHE A 67 -6.89 2.03 -4.31
N GLU A 68 -7.86 2.40 -5.14
CA GLU A 68 -8.13 3.82 -5.46
C GLU A 68 -8.49 4.63 -4.21
N GLN A 69 -9.38 4.10 -3.37
CA GLN A 69 -9.75 4.74 -2.10
C GLN A 69 -8.55 4.86 -1.18
N TYR A 70 -7.73 3.81 -1.07
CA TYR A 70 -6.51 3.85 -0.25
C TYR A 70 -5.55 4.97 -0.66
N ILE A 71 -5.33 5.16 -1.97
CA ILE A 71 -4.49 6.25 -2.49
C ILE A 71 -5.08 7.62 -2.14
N ALA A 72 -6.40 7.79 -2.25
CA ALA A 72 -7.08 9.03 -1.91
C ALA A 72 -6.90 9.37 -0.42
N ASP A 73 -7.09 8.37 0.46
CA ASP A 73 -6.94 8.54 1.90
C ASP A 73 -5.49 8.88 2.29
N GLU A 74 -4.50 8.17 1.73
CA GLU A 74 -3.07 8.44 1.99
C GLU A 74 -2.65 9.82 1.47
N SER A 75 -3.23 10.27 0.34
CA SER A 75 -2.97 11.61 -0.20
C SER A 75 -3.51 12.69 0.72
N ALA A 76 -4.75 12.52 1.23
CA ALA A 76 -5.35 13.46 2.18
C ALA A 76 -4.54 13.55 3.47
N VAL A 77 -4.10 12.41 4.02
CA VAL A 77 -3.22 12.39 5.21
C VAL A 77 -1.89 13.10 4.93
N ALA A 78 -1.30 12.91 3.76
CA ALA A 78 -0.05 13.57 3.41
C ALA A 78 -0.23 15.09 3.24
N GLU A 79 -1.33 15.53 2.63
CA GLU A 79 -1.69 16.95 2.49
C GLU A 79 -1.87 17.61 3.85
N ASP A 80 -2.66 17.01 4.75
CA ASP A 80 -2.88 17.52 6.11
C ASP A 80 -1.55 17.69 6.88
N ILE A 81 -0.65 16.70 6.79
CA ILE A 81 0.67 16.76 7.43
C ILE A 81 1.52 17.91 6.86
N VAL A 82 1.51 18.12 5.55
CA VAL A 82 2.27 19.20 4.91
C VAL A 82 1.74 20.57 5.37
N GLU A 83 0.42 20.74 5.42
CA GLU A 83 -0.23 21.96 5.91
C GLU A 83 0.10 22.25 7.38
N ASP A 84 -0.02 21.25 8.26
CA ASP A 84 0.28 21.37 9.69
C ASP A 84 1.75 21.75 9.97
N LEU A 85 2.66 21.31 9.11
CA LEU A 85 4.09 21.64 9.17
C LEU A 85 4.43 22.99 8.53
N GLY A 86 3.46 23.65 7.87
CA GLY A 86 3.63 24.93 7.21
C GLY A 86 4.53 24.89 5.97
N LEU A 87 4.54 23.75 5.27
CA LEU A 87 5.34 23.51 4.06
C LEU A 87 4.54 23.69 2.76
#